data_AF-A0A2M7G3K8-F1
#
_entry.id   AF-A0A2M7G3K8-F1
#
_cell.length_a   1.000
_cell.length_b   1.000
_cell.length_c   1.000
_cell.angle_alpha   90.00
_cell.angle_beta   90.00
_cell.angle_gamma   90.00
#
_symmetry.space_group_name_H-M   'P 1'
#
loop_
_entity.id
_entity.type
_entity.pdbx_description
1 polymer ?
#
loop_
_entity_poly.entity_id
_entity_poly.type
_entity_poly.pdbx_seq_one_letter_code
_entity_poly.pdbx_strand_id
1 'polypeptide(L)'
;MDTLDDDDLWRIDLFEVLGVSQEADKDEIRAAYKKLAKQFHPDRFPAGSKEQEEAKERFSMINRANDVLFNDVKKAQYLDTRRLLAEHLVAAQNAAAAAAAETAPAAAAPAAAPAAAKAEPHSQISAEEYKKKQADEAYQEGQALMRKNLLDEAITAFQRAISTSPNIAKYHAALGQAYTNKGWKGMAQSALKQALVLDPKDPTARKLFEPEKPKKKGFMDSIKELFKK
;
A
#
# COMPACT_ATOMS: atom_id res chain seq x y z
N MET A 1 -9.16 8.87 -18.36
CA MET A 1 -7.77 8.65 -18.81
C MET A 1 -6.90 9.29 -17.75
N ASP A 2 -6.43 8.45 -16.85
CA ASP A 2 -5.71 8.78 -15.62
C ASP A 2 -4.44 9.58 -15.92
N THR A 3 -4.44 10.85 -15.55
CA THR A 3 -3.20 11.52 -15.18
C THR A 3 -2.78 10.90 -13.85
N LEU A 4 -1.63 10.22 -13.82
CA LEU A 4 -0.95 9.93 -12.55
C LEU A 4 -0.80 11.26 -11.81
N ASP A 5 -1.61 11.46 -10.78
CA ASP A 5 -1.64 12.69 -10.00
C ASP A 5 -0.23 12.95 -9.42
N ASP A 6 0.11 14.22 -9.22
CA ASP A 6 1.37 14.67 -8.60
C ASP A 6 1.70 13.89 -7.29
N ASP A 7 0.68 13.36 -6.61
CA ASP A 7 0.73 12.52 -5.42
C ASP A 7 1.41 11.14 -5.62
N ASP A 8 1.33 10.53 -6.80
CA ASP A 8 1.89 9.19 -7.05
C ASP A 8 3.38 9.22 -7.47
N LEU A 9 3.94 10.39 -7.73
CA LEU A 9 5.34 10.53 -8.15
C LEU A 9 6.34 9.96 -7.14
N TRP A 10 6.05 10.12 -5.86
CA TRP A 10 6.96 9.75 -4.78
C TRP A 10 7.03 8.24 -4.56
N ARG A 11 6.13 7.49 -5.21
CA ARG A 11 6.06 6.03 -5.16
C ARG A 11 6.84 5.35 -6.28
N ILE A 12 7.24 6.11 -7.31
CA ILE A 12 7.97 5.60 -8.48
C ILE A 12 9.44 6.01 -8.37
N ASP A 13 10.35 5.11 -8.78
CA ASP A 13 11.78 5.43 -8.86
C ASP A 13 12.09 6.26 -10.13
N LEU A 14 12.25 7.57 -9.95
CA LEU A 14 12.55 8.51 -11.04
C LEU A 14 13.95 8.28 -11.63
N PHE A 15 14.88 7.72 -10.85
CA PHE A 15 16.21 7.35 -11.35
C PHE A 15 16.11 6.11 -12.26
N GLU A 16 15.27 5.13 -11.89
CA GLU A 16 14.97 3.99 -12.77
C GLU A 16 14.26 4.42 -14.05
N VAL A 17 13.35 5.41 -13.99
CA VAL A 17 12.67 5.97 -15.17
C VAL A 17 13.67 6.53 -16.18
N LEU A 18 14.73 7.21 -15.70
CA LEU A 18 15.81 7.71 -16.55
C LEU A 18 16.89 6.65 -16.83
N GLY A 19 16.88 5.51 -16.13
CA GLY A 19 17.88 4.46 -16.24
C GLY A 19 19.27 4.90 -15.75
N VAL A 20 19.31 5.75 -14.71
CA VAL A 20 20.54 6.28 -14.12
C VAL A 20 20.70 5.84 -12.67
N SER A 21 21.92 5.93 -12.12
CA SER A 21 22.17 5.68 -10.70
C SER A 21 21.52 6.76 -9.82
N GLN A 22 21.20 6.43 -8.57
CA GLN A 22 20.75 7.41 -7.57
C GLN A 22 21.83 8.46 -7.25
N GLU A 23 23.09 8.10 -7.49
CA GLU A 23 24.27 8.97 -7.33
C GLU A 23 24.54 9.82 -8.58
N ALA A 24 23.72 9.70 -9.64
CA ALA A 24 23.97 10.36 -10.90
C ALA A 24 24.00 11.89 -10.77
N ASP A 25 25.00 12.50 -11.43
CA ASP A 25 25.13 13.95 -11.51
C ASP A 25 24.15 14.54 -12.54
N LYS A 26 23.94 15.86 -12.50
CA LYS A 26 23.08 16.59 -13.44
C LYS A 26 23.42 16.35 -14.90
N ASP A 27 24.71 16.23 -15.23
CA ASP A 27 25.10 15.99 -16.62
C ASP A 27 24.69 14.60 -17.11
N GLU A 28 24.75 13.59 -16.24
CA GLU A 28 24.26 12.23 -16.54
C GLU A 28 22.74 12.20 -16.66
N ILE A 29 22.02 12.85 -15.74
CA ILE A 29 20.56 13.01 -15.78
C ILE A 29 20.14 13.67 -17.10
N ARG A 30 20.80 14.76 -17.48
CA ARG A 30 20.53 15.48 -18.74
C ARG A 30 20.84 14.62 -19.97
N ALA A 31 21.94 13.86 -19.95
CA ALA A 31 22.30 12.97 -21.05
C ALA A 31 21.29 11.83 -21.22
N ALA A 32 20.86 11.21 -20.12
CA ALA A 32 19.85 10.18 -20.10
C ALA A 32 18.49 10.70 -20.61
N TYR A 33 18.07 11.87 -20.11
CA TYR A 33 16.86 12.56 -20.59
C TYR A 33 16.89 12.77 -22.10
N LYS A 34 17.96 13.37 -22.65
CA LYS A 34 18.08 13.61 -24.10
C LYS A 34 18.03 12.31 -24.91
N LYS A 35 18.69 11.26 -24.43
CA LYS A 35 18.73 9.94 -25.07
C LYS A 35 17.33 9.30 -25.10
N LEU A 36 16.58 9.39 -24.00
CA LEU A 36 15.24 8.83 -23.88
C LEU A 36 14.19 9.68 -24.62
N ALA A 37 14.27 11.00 -24.52
CA ALA A 37 13.43 11.93 -25.26
C ALA A 37 13.51 11.69 -26.76
N LYS A 38 14.72 11.49 -27.30
CA LYS A 38 14.89 11.14 -28.72
C LYS A 38 14.26 9.79 -29.06
N GLN A 39 14.28 8.82 -28.15
CA GLN A 39 13.73 7.47 -28.38
C GLN A 39 12.21 7.42 -28.32
N PHE A 40 11.62 8.10 -27.34
CA PHE A 40 10.20 8.05 -27.03
C PHE A 40 9.44 9.31 -27.47
N HIS A 41 10.02 10.14 -28.35
CA HIS A 41 9.32 11.30 -28.89
C HIS A 41 8.07 10.83 -29.67
N PRO A 42 6.86 11.36 -29.38
CA PRO A 42 5.61 10.86 -29.96
C PRO A 42 5.50 11.03 -31.48
N ASP A 43 6.29 11.95 -32.05
CA ASP A 43 6.39 12.17 -33.51
C ASP A 43 7.12 11.05 -34.26
N ARG A 44 7.87 10.18 -33.55
CA ARG A 44 8.53 9.03 -34.15
C ARG A 44 7.60 7.85 -34.41
N PHE A 45 6.37 7.95 -33.92
CA PHE A 45 5.39 6.87 -33.96
C PHE A 45 4.18 7.29 -34.80
N PRO A 46 3.52 6.35 -35.52
CA PRO A 46 2.39 6.67 -36.36
C PRO A 46 1.24 7.32 -35.57
N ALA A 47 0.63 8.37 -36.13
CA ALA A 47 -0.45 9.09 -35.47
C ALA A 47 -1.64 8.17 -35.17
N GLY A 48 -2.12 8.18 -33.92
CA GLY A 48 -3.24 7.35 -33.48
C GLY A 48 -2.92 5.86 -33.29
N SER A 49 -1.63 5.47 -33.39
CA SER A 49 -1.18 4.13 -33.02
C SER A 49 -1.08 3.96 -31.50
N LYS A 50 -1.13 2.71 -31.05
CA LYS A 50 -0.89 2.38 -29.63
C LYS A 50 0.54 2.75 -29.23
N GLU A 51 1.50 2.53 -30.12
CA GLU A 51 2.90 2.88 -29.89
C GLU A 51 3.07 4.40 -29.68
N GLN A 52 2.28 5.24 -30.35
CA GLN A 52 2.29 6.68 -30.10
C GLN A 52 1.70 7.03 -28.73
N GLU A 53 0.62 6.37 -28.30
CA GLU A 53 0.03 6.58 -26.97
C GLU A 53 1.01 6.17 -25.87
N GLU A 54 1.62 4.99 -26.00
CA GLU A 54 2.68 4.51 -25.09
C GLU A 54 3.91 5.43 -25.08
N ALA A 55 4.30 5.96 -26.24
CA ALA A 55 5.38 6.94 -26.34
C ALA A 55 5.03 8.24 -25.63
N LYS A 56 3.79 8.74 -25.74
CA LYS A 56 3.32 9.94 -25.01
C LYS A 56 3.38 9.73 -23.49
N GLU A 57 2.91 8.59 -23.00
CA GLU A 57 2.94 8.26 -21.56
C GLU A 57 4.38 8.17 -21.04
N ARG A 58 5.25 7.44 -21.75
CA ARG A 58 6.68 7.33 -21.41
C ARG A 58 7.36 8.68 -21.43
N PHE A 59 7.12 9.48 -22.47
CA PHE A 59 7.70 10.81 -22.61
C PHE A 59 7.26 11.74 -21.48
N SER A 60 6.00 11.66 -21.05
CA SER A 60 5.50 12.38 -19.87
C SER A 60 6.28 12.00 -18.60
N MET A 61 6.49 10.70 -18.37
CA MET A 61 7.23 10.22 -17.20
C MET A 61 8.70 10.66 -17.23
N ILE A 62 9.34 10.60 -18.40
CA ILE A 62 10.72 11.06 -18.63
C ILE A 62 10.86 12.55 -18.34
N ASN A 63 9.92 13.38 -18.80
CA ASN A 63 9.91 14.82 -18.52
C ASN A 63 9.80 15.08 -17.03
N ARG A 64 8.94 14.33 -16.34
CA ARG A 64 8.66 14.54 -14.93
C ARG A 64 9.81 14.08 -14.03
N ALA A 65 10.43 12.95 -14.37
CA ALA A 65 11.68 12.51 -13.74
C ALA A 65 12.78 13.56 -13.91
N ASN A 66 12.92 14.13 -15.11
CA ASN A 66 13.87 15.21 -15.35
C ASN A 66 13.53 16.48 -14.55
N ASP A 67 12.28 16.93 -14.48
CA ASP A 67 11.89 18.13 -13.71
C ASP A 67 12.24 18.03 -12.22
N VAL A 68 12.02 16.86 -11.62
CA VAL A 68 12.33 16.62 -10.20
C VAL A 68 13.83 16.41 -9.98
N LEU A 69 14.48 15.57 -10.78
CA LEU A 69 15.87 15.19 -10.56
C LEU A 69 16.88 16.25 -11.02
N PHE A 70 16.52 17.10 -11.98
CA PHE A 70 17.41 18.15 -12.48
C PHE A 70 17.51 19.35 -11.51
N ASN A 71 16.45 19.59 -10.72
CA ASN A 71 16.43 20.64 -9.70
C ASN A 71 16.93 20.09 -8.37
N ASP A 72 17.98 20.68 -7.79
CA ASP A 72 18.61 20.19 -6.56
C ASP A 72 17.64 20.14 -5.37
N VAL A 73 16.79 21.15 -5.25
CA VAL A 73 15.81 21.25 -4.15
C VAL A 73 14.77 20.15 -4.27
N LYS A 74 14.21 19.97 -5.47
CA LYS A 74 13.22 18.92 -5.74
C LYS A 74 13.85 17.51 -5.63
N LYS A 75 15.09 17.33 -6.08
CA LYS A 75 15.85 16.08 -5.94
C LYS A 75 16.08 15.75 -4.47
N ALA A 76 16.47 16.73 -3.66
CA ALA A 76 16.65 16.53 -2.23
C ALA A 76 15.33 16.17 -1.52
N GLN A 77 14.24 16.88 -1.82
CA GLN A 77 12.89 16.57 -1.30
C GLN A 77 12.43 15.18 -1.73
N TYR A 78 12.70 14.77 -2.97
CA TYR A 78 12.41 13.44 -3.48
C TYR A 78 13.14 12.35 -2.74
N LEU A 79 14.45 12.52 -2.53
CA LEU A 79 15.28 11.58 -1.79
C LEU A 79 14.88 11.50 -0.32
N ASP A 80 14.58 12.64 0.32
CA ASP A 80 14.11 12.69 1.70
C ASP A 80 12.75 11.99 1.85
N THR A 81 11.80 12.30 0.97
CA THR A 81 10.47 11.65 0.97
C THR A 81 10.61 10.14 0.74
N ARG A 82 11.47 9.71 -0.20
CA ARG A 82 11.72 8.28 -0.43
C ARG A 82 12.42 7.61 0.73
N ARG A 83 13.34 8.30 1.40
CA ARG A 83 14.00 7.81 2.60
C ARG A 83 12.97 7.63 3.71
N LEU A 84 12.13 8.62 3.98
CA LEU A 84 11.07 8.55 4.98
C LEU A 84 10.08 7.44 4.65
N LEU A 85 9.64 7.32 3.39
CA LEU A 85 8.79 6.22 2.94
C LEU A 85 9.49 4.85 3.10
N ALA A 86 10.77 4.74 2.78
CA ALA A 86 11.53 3.51 2.95
C ALA A 86 11.72 3.17 4.43
N GLU A 87 12.00 4.15 5.29
CA GLU A 87 12.07 4.00 6.74
C GLU A 87 10.71 3.55 7.31
N HIS A 88 9.60 4.11 6.82
CA HIS A 88 8.25 3.70 7.21
C HIS A 88 7.87 2.31 6.68
N LEU A 89 8.28 1.97 5.46
CA LEU A 89 8.06 0.66 4.87
C LEU A 89 8.90 -0.42 5.57
N VAL A 90 10.16 -0.13 5.89
CA VAL A 90 11.04 -1.01 6.65
C VAL A 90 10.57 -1.10 8.10
N ALA A 91 10.11 -0.02 8.72
CA ALA A 91 9.49 -0.06 10.05
C ALA A 91 8.21 -0.91 10.04
N ALA A 92 7.37 -0.78 9.02
CA ALA A 92 6.18 -1.62 8.85
C ALA A 92 6.54 -3.09 8.57
N GLN A 93 7.58 -3.34 7.79
CA GLN A 93 8.05 -4.68 7.44
C GLN A 93 8.79 -5.35 8.61
N ASN A 94 9.54 -4.58 9.41
CA ASN A 94 10.17 -5.02 10.66
C ASN A 94 9.16 -5.18 11.79
N ALA A 95 8.11 -4.36 11.85
CA ALA A 95 6.99 -4.57 12.77
C ALA A 95 6.20 -5.84 12.38
N ALA A 96 6.00 -6.08 11.08
CA ALA A 96 5.41 -7.32 10.58
C ALA A 96 6.32 -8.54 10.81
N ALA A 97 7.64 -8.39 10.68
CA ALA A 97 8.61 -9.44 10.94
C ALA A 97 8.83 -9.69 12.44
N ALA A 98 8.77 -8.67 13.30
CA ALA A 98 8.78 -8.79 14.75
C ALA A 98 7.50 -9.47 15.26
N ALA A 99 6.34 -9.10 14.71
CA ALA A 99 5.08 -9.79 14.97
C ALA A 99 5.10 -11.27 14.50
N ALA A 100 5.89 -11.60 13.48
CA ALA A 100 6.13 -12.99 13.05
C ALA A 100 7.16 -13.71 13.94
N ALA A 101 8.19 -13.04 14.43
CA ALA A 101 9.25 -13.62 15.27
C ALA A 101 8.81 -13.88 16.73
N GLU A 102 7.87 -13.11 17.28
CA GLU A 102 7.29 -13.33 18.62
C GLU A 102 6.37 -14.56 18.71
N THR A 103 6.26 -15.38 17.65
CA THR A 103 5.53 -16.66 17.66
C THR A 103 6.42 -17.90 17.89
N ALA A 104 7.72 -17.72 18.15
CA ALA A 104 8.61 -18.79 18.61
C ALA A 104 8.90 -18.64 20.13
N PRO A 105 8.72 -19.69 20.97
CA PRO A 105 8.76 -19.54 22.41
C PRO A 105 10.19 -19.73 22.96
N ALA A 106 10.81 -18.68 23.50
CA ALA A 106 11.84 -18.81 24.55
C ALA A 106 12.26 -17.45 25.15
N ALA A 107 11.73 -17.21 26.34
CA ALA A 107 12.42 -16.72 27.54
C ALA A 107 13.28 -15.43 27.53
N ALA A 108 12.97 -14.63 28.56
CA ALA A 108 13.82 -13.67 29.28
C ALA A 108 13.81 -12.20 28.81
N ALA A 109 12.95 -11.43 29.49
CA ALA A 109 13.04 -9.97 29.69
C ALA A 109 14.28 -9.62 30.56
N PRO A 110 14.70 -8.33 30.75
CA PRO A 110 13.85 -7.35 31.43
C PRO A 110 13.96 -5.85 31.03
N ALA A 111 12.90 -5.10 31.43
CA ALA A 111 12.87 -3.70 31.91
C ALA A 111 13.11 -2.56 30.89
N ALA A 112 12.40 -1.42 30.87
CA ALA A 112 11.41 -0.81 31.77
C ALA A 112 10.69 0.36 31.07
N ALA A 113 9.42 0.61 31.41
CA ALA A 113 8.80 1.95 31.56
C ALA A 113 7.36 1.80 32.13
N PRO A 114 6.81 2.82 32.83
CA PRO A 114 6.06 2.62 34.07
C PRO A 114 4.53 2.78 33.96
N ALA A 115 3.85 2.26 34.99
CA ALA A 115 2.61 2.75 35.65
C ALA A 115 1.34 2.96 34.81
N ALA A 116 0.12 2.74 35.27
CA ALA A 116 -0.50 2.00 36.37
C ALA A 116 -2.03 2.12 36.13
N ALA A 117 -2.81 1.23 36.76
CA ALA A 117 -4.26 1.32 36.98
C ALA A 117 -5.16 0.80 35.82
N LYS A 118 -6.02 -0.21 35.98
CA LYS A 118 -6.56 -0.90 37.17
C LYS A 118 -6.82 -2.37 36.82
N ALA A 119 -6.39 -3.26 37.70
CA ALA A 119 -6.78 -4.65 37.69
C ALA A 119 -8.07 -4.82 38.51
N GLU A 120 -9.02 -5.58 37.99
CA GLU A 120 -9.99 -6.36 38.77
C GLU A 120 -10.12 -7.76 38.11
N PRO A 121 -10.35 -8.82 38.91
CA PRO A 121 -9.85 -10.16 38.62
C PRO A 121 -10.92 -11.15 38.09
N HIS A 122 -10.43 -12.28 37.57
CA HIS A 122 -11.12 -13.54 37.21
C HIS A 122 -11.76 -13.67 35.82
N SER A 123 -11.15 -14.49 34.96
CA SER A 123 -11.83 -15.64 34.32
C SER A 123 -10.83 -16.48 33.53
N GLN A 124 -11.05 -17.79 33.52
CA GLN A 124 -10.21 -18.88 32.99
C GLN A 124 -10.11 -18.91 31.46
N ILE A 125 -10.01 -17.75 30.80
CA ILE A 125 -9.96 -17.65 29.34
C ILE A 125 -8.51 -17.70 28.90
N SER A 126 -8.19 -18.56 27.93
CA SER A 126 -6.85 -18.66 27.36
C SER A 126 -6.40 -17.30 26.83
N ALA A 127 -5.08 -17.06 26.78
CA ALA A 127 -4.53 -15.80 26.26
C ALA A 127 -5.05 -15.49 24.84
N GLU A 128 -5.34 -16.52 24.04
CA GLU A 128 -5.94 -16.40 22.71
C GLU A 128 -7.42 -15.99 22.77
N GLU A 129 -8.21 -16.55 23.68
CA GLU A 129 -9.60 -16.14 23.89
C GLU A 129 -9.71 -14.72 24.41
N TYR A 130 -8.77 -14.29 25.27
CA TYR A 130 -8.69 -12.90 25.72
C TYR A 130 -8.40 -11.95 24.56
N LYS A 131 -7.40 -12.27 23.72
CA LYS A 131 -7.09 -11.51 22.50
C LYS A 131 -8.28 -11.46 21.55
N LYS A 132 -8.94 -12.59 21.30
CA LYS A 132 -10.15 -12.67 20.48
C LYS A 132 -11.27 -11.80 21.04
N LYS A 133 -11.50 -11.82 22.35
CA LYS A 133 -12.50 -10.98 23.01
C LYS A 133 -12.20 -9.49 22.83
N GLN A 134 -10.94 -9.09 22.98
CA GLN A 134 -10.50 -7.71 22.73
C GLN A 134 -10.68 -7.31 21.26
N ALA A 135 -10.37 -8.20 20.32
CA ALA A 135 -10.61 -7.98 18.89
C ALA A 135 -12.11 -7.83 18.57
N ASP A 136 -12.95 -8.65 19.20
CA ASP A 136 -14.40 -8.58 19.09
C ASP A 136 -14.94 -7.26 19.62
N GLU A 137 -14.40 -6.75 20.72
CA GLU A 137 -14.76 -5.45 21.27
C GLU A 137 -14.42 -4.30 20.30
N ALA A 138 -13.20 -4.29 19.75
CA ALA A 138 -12.80 -3.31 18.74
C ALA A 138 -13.66 -3.38 17.47
N TYR A 139 -14.10 -4.58 17.07
CA TYR A 139 -15.04 -4.76 15.97
C TYR A 139 -16.43 -4.17 16.29
N GLN A 140 -16.96 -4.38 17.49
CA GLN A 140 -18.24 -3.79 17.89
C GLN A 140 -18.16 -2.27 17.95
N GLU A 141 -17.04 -1.72 18.43
CA GLU A 141 -16.77 -0.29 18.41
C GLU A 141 -16.79 0.26 16.97
N GLY A 142 -16.08 -0.40 16.05
CA GLY A 142 -16.10 -0.04 14.62
C GLY A 142 -17.50 -0.07 14.01
N GLN A 143 -18.32 -1.07 14.35
CA GLN A 143 -19.72 -1.14 13.91
C GLN A 143 -20.58 0.00 14.47
N ALA A 144 -20.35 0.40 15.73
CA ALA A 144 -21.03 1.54 16.32
C ALA A 144 -20.64 2.86 15.64
N LEU A 145 -19.36 3.02 15.29
CA LEU A 145 -18.83 4.18 14.55
C LEU A 145 -19.37 4.23 13.12
N MET A 146 -19.48 3.08 12.44
CA MET A 146 -20.13 2.95 11.14
C MET A 146 -21.57 3.48 11.16
N ARG A 147 -22.35 3.15 12.19
CA ARG A 147 -23.74 3.64 12.35
C ARG A 147 -23.81 5.15 12.59
N LYS A 148 -22.76 5.72 13.19
CA LYS A 148 -22.60 7.17 13.40
C LYS A 148 -22.04 7.88 12.16
N ASN A 149 -21.79 7.15 11.07
CA ASN A 149 -21.14 7.65 9.86
C ASN A 149 -19.71 8.20 10.08
N LEU A 150 -19.05 7.77 11.17
CA LEU A 150 -17.67 8.10 11.51
C LEU A 150 -16.75 7.04 10.89
N LEU A 151 -16.53 7.16 9.58
CA LEU A 151 -15.91 6.11 8.77
C LEU A 151 -14.41 5.95 9.07
N ASP A 152 -13.71 7.04 9.35
CA ASP A 152 -12.28 7.06 9.66
C ASP A 152 -11.96 6.34 10.98
N GLU A 153 -12.72 6.66 12.02
CA GLU A 153 -12.63 6.02 13.32
C GLU A 153 -13.06 4.55 13.24
N ALA A 154 -14.10 4.25 12.45
CA ALA A 154 -14.53 2.87 12.22
C ALA A 154 -13.43 2.03 11.56
N ILE A 155 -12.77 2.55 10.51
CA ILE A 155 -11.63 1.90 9.85
C ILE A 155 -10.53 1.60 10.87
N THR A 156 -10.18 2.58 11.71
CA THR A 156 -9.15 2.43 12.75
C THR A 156 -9.53 1.34 13.77
N ALA A 157 -10.78 1.29 14.20
CA ALA A 157 -11.28 0.25 15.11
C ALA A 157 -11.23 -1.15 14.48
N PHE A 158 -11.60 -1.29 13.21
CA PHE A 158 -11.50 -2.56 12.49
C PHE A 158 -10.05 -2.99 12.26
N GLN A 159 -9.14 -2.06 11.97
CA GLN A 159 -7.71 -2.37 11.87
C GLN A 159 -7.17 -2.90 13.20
N ARG A 160 -7.53 -2.29 14.33
CA ARG A 160 -7.18 -2.83 15.67
C ARG A 160 -7.69 -4.25 15.88
N ALA A 161 -8.94 -4.53 15.49
CA ALA A 161 -9.50 -5.89 15.57
C ALA A 161 -8.67 -6.89 14.74
N ILE A 162 -8.26 -6.51 13.53
CA ILE A 162 -7.42 -7.33 12.64
C ILE A 162 -6.01 -7.50 13.21
N SER A 163 -5.40 -6.46 13.79
CA SER A 163 -4.08 -6.55 14.41
C SER A 163 -4.05 -7.53 15.57
N THR A 164 -5.13 -7.60 16.37
CA THR A 164 -5.23 -8.54 17.49
C THR A 164 -5.61 -9.96 17.03
N SER A 165 -6.41 -10.08 15.98
CA SER A 165 -6.88 -11.37 15.47
C SER A 165 -7.01 -11.33 13.94
N PRO A 166 -5.90 -11.59 13.21
CA PRO A 166 -5.85 -11.39 11.76
C PRO A 166 -6.60 -12.45 10.96
N ASN A 167 -6.90 -13.60 11.57
CA ASN A 167 -7.46 -14.77 10.89
C ASN A 167 -9.00 -14.88 11.00
N ILE A 168 -9.70 -13.74 11.13
CA ILE A 168 -11.16 -13.72 11.24
C ILE A 168 -11.76 -12.95 10.05
N ALA A 169 -12.46 -13.67 9.17
CA ALA A 169 -13.07 -13.13 7.96
C ALA A 169 -13.97 -11.91 8.21
N LYS A 170 -14.77 -11.95 9.29
CA LYS A 170 -15.74 -10.90 9.63
C LYS A 170 -15.10 -9.51 9.83
N TYR A 171 -13.85 -9.45 10.31
CA TYR A 171 -13.15 -8.18 10.52
C TYR A 171 -12.68 -7.58 9.20
N HIS A 172 -12.11 -8.41 8.32
CA HIS A 172 -11.73 -8.00 6.97
C HIS A 172 -12.94 -7.57 6.15
N ALA A 173 -14.07 -8.27 6.29
CA ALA A 173 -15.31 -7.93 5.61
C ALA A 173 -15.86 -6.57 6.07
N ALA A 174 -15.86 -6.29 7.37
CA ALA A 174 -16.32 -5.02 7.91
C ALA A 174 -15.37 -3.85 7.58
N LEU A 175 -14.05 -4.09 7.57
CA LEU A 175 -13.09 -3.11 7.08
C LEU A 175 -13.34 -2.78 5.59
N GLY A 176 -13.57 -3.81 4.78
CA GLY A 176 -13.93 -3.65 3.36
C GLY A 176 -15.22 -2.85 3.17
N GLN A 177 -16.24 -3.12 3.99
CA GLN A 177 -17.48 -2.34 3.99
C GLN A 177 -17.25 -0.88 4.38
N ALA A 178 -16.44 -0.61 5.40
CA ALA A 178 -16.09 0.74 5.81
C ALA A 178 -15.38 1.51 4.69
N TYR A 179 -14.43 0.88 4.00
CA TYR A 179 -13.77 1.47 2.83
C TYR A 179 -14.74 1.71 1.67
N THR A 180 -15.69 0.80 1.42
CA THR A 180 -16.73 1.00 0.40
C THR A 180 -17.57 2.23 0.72
N ASN A 181 -18.02 2.37 1.97
CA ASN A 181 -18.82 3.52 2.41
C ASN A 181 -18.03 4.84 2.33
N LYS A 182 -16.70 4.78 2.52
CA LYS A 182 -15.80 5.93 2.37
C LYS A 182 -15.53 6.30 0.90
N GLY A 183 -15.84 5.40 -0.04
CA GLY A 183 -15.55 5.56 -1.47
C GLY A 183 -14.18 5.03 -1.91
N TRP A 184 -13.42 4.40 -1.01
CA TRP A 184 -12.09 3.85 -1.27
C TRP A 184 -12.19 2.44 -1.87
N LYS A 185 -12.69 2.35 -3.10
CA LYS A 185 -13.00 1.08 -3.79
C LYS A 185 -11.81 0.12 -3.87
N GLY A 186 -10.60 0.60 -4.12
CA GLY A 186 -9.40 -0.26 -4.23
C GLY A 186 -9.06 -0.97 -2.92
N MET A 187 -9.04 -0.23 -1.79
CA MET A 187 -8.82 -0.81 -0.48
C MET A 187 -9.99 -1.71 -0.06
N ALA A 188 -11.22 -1.33 -0.39
CA ALA A 188 -12.40 -2.14 -0.15
C ALA A 188 -12.29 -3.53 -0.82
N GLN A 189 -12.02 -3.59 -2.12
CA GLN A 189 -11.88 -4.86 -2.84
C GLN A 189 -10.75 -5.73 -2.26
N SER A 190 -9.65 -5.10 -1.85
CA SER A 190 -8.52 -5.81 -1.22
C SER A 190 -8.92 -6.46 0.11
N ALA A 191 -9.60 -5.72 0.99
CA ALA A 191 -10.06 -6.23 2.28
C ALA A 191 -11.17 -7.29 2.13
N LEU A 192 -12.13 -7.08 1.23
CA LEU A 192 -13.19 -8.04 0.94
C LEU A 192 -12.64 -9.34 0.33
N LYS A 193 -11.59 -9.24 -0.50
CA LYS A 193 -10.88 -10.41 -1.02
C LYS A 193 -10.25 -11.22 0.10
N GLN A 194 -9.57 -10.57 1.06
CA GLN A 194 -9.01 -11.27 2.24
C GLN A 194 -10.11 -11.96 3.04
N ALA A 195 -11.26 -11.30 3.24
CA ALA A 195 -12.40 -11.92 3.91
C ALA A 195 -12.87 -13.21 3.19
N LEU A 196 -12.96 -13.20 1.85
CA LEU A 196 -13.34 -14.37 1.06
C LEU A 196 -12.27 -15.47 1.03
N VAL A 197 -10.99 -15.13 1.22
CA VAL A 197 -9.91 -16.12 1.40
C VAL A 197 -10.09 -16.86 2.72
N LEU A 198 -10.45 -16.14 3.78
CA LEU A 198 -10.65 -16.71 5.11
C LEU A 198 -11.98 -17.47 5.24
N ASP A 199 -13.08 -16.86 4.76
CA ASP A 199 -14.39 -17.49 4.67
C ASP A 199 -15.03 -17.19 3.30
N PRO A 200 -14.97 -18.15 2.36
CA PRO A 200 -15.58 -18.01 1.03
C PRO A 200 -17.10 -17.80 1.03
N LYS A 201 -17.77 -18.06 2.17
CA LYS A 201 -19.21 -17.92 2.34
C LYS A 201 -19.61 -16.66 3.10
N ASP A 202 -18.67 -15.78 3.44
CA ASP A 202 -18.97 -14.55 4.17
C ASP A 202 -20.04 -13.71 3.42
N PRO A 203 -21.17 -13.38 4.07
CA PRO A 203 -22.30 -12.74 3.40
C PRO A 203 -21.99 -11.29 3.00
N THR A 204 -21.21 -10.57 3.80
CA THR A 204 -20.85 -9.17 3.57
C THR A 204 -19.87 -9.08 2.41
N ALA A 205 -18.84 -9.92 2.44
CA ALA A 205 -17.84 -9.98 1.39
C ALA A 205 -18.45 -10.43 0.07
N ARG A 206 -19.30 -11.46 0.03
CA ARG A 206 -20.01 -11.85 -1.21
C ARG A 206 -20.91 -10.77 -1.80
N LYS A 207 -21.52 -9.94 -0.95
CA LYS A 207 -22.43 -8.88 -1.39
C LYS A 207 -21.68 -7.66 -1.93
N LEU A 208 -20.56 -7.30 -1.31
CA LEU A 208 -19.83 -6.06 -1.60
C LEU A 208 -18.60 -6.26 -2.49
N PHE A 209 -18.09 -7.48 -2.57
CA PHE A 209 -16.94 -7.79 -3.42
C PHE A 209 -17.37 -7.74 -4.88
N GLU A 210 -16.72 -6.87 -5.64
CA GLU A 210 -16.86 -6.81 -7.08
C GLU A 210 -15.59 -7.44 -7.65
N PRO A 211 -15.68 -8.64 -8.25
CA PRO A 211 -14.50 -9.24 -8.85
C PRO A 211 -13.96 -8.27 -9.90
N GLU A 212 -12.72 -7.83 -9.72
CA GLU A 212 -12.05 -7.00 -10.72
C GLU A 212 -12.14 -7.75 -12.04
N LYS A 213 -12.83 -7.16 -13.03
CA LYS A 213 -12.78 -7.64 -14.41
C LYS A 213 -11.30 -7.73 -14.77
N PRO A 214 -10.82 -8.85 -15.32
CA PRO A 214 -9.41 -9.02 -15.60
C PRO A 214 -8.92 -7.80 -16.38
N LYS A 215 -8.11 -6.95 -15.75
CA LYS A 215 -7.37 -5.92 -16.45
C LYS A 215 -6.55 -6.69 -17.46
N LYS A 216 -6.77 -6.45 -18.76
CA LYS A 216 -5.95 -7.03 -19.83
C LYS A 216 -4.50 -6.96 -19.36
N LYS A 217 -3.82 -8.12 -19.33
CA LYS A 217 -2.45 -8.31 -18.80
C LYS A 217 -1.67 -7.00 -18.92
N GLY A 218 -1.45 -6.35 -17.78
CA GLY A 218 -0.85 -5.02 -17.75
C GLY A 218 0.52 -5.10 -18.40
N PHE A 219 0.83 -4.13 -19.25
CA PHE A 219 2.09 -4.02 -19.98
C PHE A 219 3.34 -4.25 -19.10
N MET A 220 3.28 -3.89 -17.81
CA MET A 220 4.34 -4.18 -16.83
C MET A 220 4.62 -5.67 -16.57
N ASP A 221 3.62 -6.55 -16.64
CA ASP A 221 3.83 -8.00 -16.54
C ASP A 221 4.54 -8.56 -17.79
N SER A 222 4.24 -8.01 -18.97
CA SER A 222 4.93 -8.34 -20.22
C SER A 222 6.34 -7.77 -20.30
N ILE A 223 6.60 -6.60 -19.71
CA ILE A 223 7.96 -6.02 -19.62
C ILE A 223 8.84 -6.86 -18.67
N LYS A 224 8.32 -7.30 -17.51
CA LYS A 224 9.08 -8.16 -16.59
C LYS A 224 9.48 -9.51 -17.21
N GLU A 225 8.64 -10.08 -18.09
CA GLU A 225 9.00 -11.28 -18.86
C GLU A 225 10.08 -11.02 -19.93
N LEU A 226 10.14 -9.81 -20.49
CA LEU A 226 11.12 -9.41 -21.50
C LEU A 226 12.53 -9.15 -20.95
N PHE A 227 12.64 -8.78 -19.67
CA PHE A 227 13.92 -8.56 -18.98
C PHE A 227 14.44 -9.80 -18.22
N LYS A 228 13.73 -10.93 -18.27
CA LYS A 228 14.22 -12.21 -17.74
C LYS A 228 15.10 -12.89 -18.80
N LYS A 229 16.34 -12.43 -18.95
CA LYS A 229 17.37 -13.09 -19.75
C LYS A 229 18.72 -12.97 -19.06
#